data_AF-A0AAE1WCS4-F1
#
_entry.id   AF-A0AAE1WCS4-F1
#
_cell.length_a   1.000
_cell.length_b   1.000
_cell.length_c   1.000
_cell.angle_alpha   90.00
_cell.angle_beta   90.00
_cell.angle_gamma   90.00
#
_symmetry.space_group_name_H-M   'P 1'
#
loop_
_entity.id
_entity.type
_entity.pdbx_description
1 polymer ?
#
loop_
_entity_poly.entity_id
_entity_poly.type
_entity_poly.pdbx_seq_one_letter_code
_entity_poly.pdbx_strand_id
1 'polypeptide(L)'
;MTRKMVAGSLIGGLKETQEMIDFAAKHNILPDVEMISMDYVNTAMERLAKADVKYRFVIDIGKTLKKEDAVIHQCCGFMADTF
;
A
#
# COMPACT_ATOMS: atom_id res chain seq x y z
N MET A 1 22.81 -17.30 34.49
CA MET A 1 21.55 -16.64 34.10
C MET A 1 21.63 -16.24 32.64
N THR A 2 20.83 -16.84 31.77
CA THR A 2 20.75 -16.46 30.34
C THR A 2 19.92 -15.19 30.18
N ARG A 3 20.55 -14.09 29.74
CA ARG A 3 19.88 -12.84 29.36
C ARG A 3 19.18 -13.03 28.01
N LYS A 4 17.91 -13.41 28.02
CA LYS A 4 17.05 -13.40 26.83
C LYS A 4 16.09 -12.21 26.93
N MET A 5 15.94 -11.46 25.85
CA MET A 5 14.97 -10.37 25.72
C MET A 5 13.93 -10.73 24.68
N VAL A 6 12.69 -10.32 24.92
CA VAL A 6 11.58 -10.38 23.97
C VAL A 6 11.06 -8.96 23.82
N ALA A 7 10.98 -8.47 22.59
CA ALA A 7 10.46 -7.15 22.25
C ALA A 7 9.53 -7.26 21.03
N GLY A 8 8.61 -6.31 20.90
CA GLY A 8 7.71 -6.18 19.75
C GLY A 8 7.94 -4.86 19.03
N SER A 9 7.65 -4.83 17.73
CA SER A 9 7.65 -3.62 16.91
C SER A 9 6.40 -3.61 16.05
N LEU A 10 5.69 -2.48 16.01
CA LEU A 10 4.43 -2.34 15.29
C LEU A 10 4.66 -1.80 13.88
N ILE A 11 5.23 -0.58 13.80
CA ILE A 11 5.60 0.12 12.56
C ILE A 11 6.77 1.08 12.86
N GLY A 12 7.49 1.50 11.82
CA GLY A 12 8.53 2.53 11.92
C GLY A 12 7.97 3.96 11.87
N GLY A 13 8.75 4.93 12.35
CA GLY A 13 8.43 6.35 12.23
C GLY A 13 8.59 6.87 10.80
N LEU A 14 8.16 8.11 10.55
CA LEU A 14 8.27 8.74 9.22
C LEU A 14 9.72 8.81 8.72
N LYS A 15 10.63 9.26 9.59
CA LYS A 15 12.06 9.38 9.27
C LYS A 15 12.68 8.02 8.94
N GLU A 16 12.40 7.01 9.78
CA GLU A 16 12.89 5.63 9.57
C GLU A 16 12.34 5.02 8.28
N THR A 17 11.08 5.34 7.94
CA THR A 17 10.46 4.88 6.68
C THR A 17 11.16 5.47 5.47
N GLN A 18 11.51 6.77 5.51
CA GLN A 18 12.29 7.38 4.42
C GLN A 18 13.67 6.73 4.27
N GLU A 19 14.37 6.51 5.39
CA GLU A 19 15.67 5.83 5.39
C GLU A 19 15.57 4.40 4.82
N MET A 20 14.50 3.67 5.15
CA MET A 20 14.22 2.34 4.63
C MET A 20 13.97 2.34 3.11
N ILE A 21 13.20 3.31 2.59
CA ILE A 21 12.96 3.45 1.14
C ILE A 21 14.25 3.79 0.41
N ASP A 22 15.03 4.74 0.93
CA ASP A 22 16.31 5.13 0.33
C ASP A 22 17.30 3.97 0.29
N PHE A 23 17.32 3.16 1.36
CA PHE A 23 18.11 1.93 1.41
C PHE A 23 17.65 0.91 0.38
N ALA A 24 16.34 0.65 0.28
CA ALA A 24 15.78 -0.29 -0.68
C ALA A 24 16.12 0.11 -2.13
N ALA A 25 16.02 1.41 -2.46
CA ALA A 25 16.39 1.94 -3.76
C ALA A 25 17.88 1.76 -4.08
N LYS A 26 18.77 2.03 -3.12
CA LYS A 26 20.23 1.87 -3.29
C LYS A 26 20.65 0.42 -3.55
N HIS A 27 19.94 -0.53 -2.95
CA HIS A 27 20.28 -1.95 -3.00
C HIS A 27 19.42 -2.77 -3.97
N ASN A 28 18.57 -2.12 -4.78
CA ASN A 28 17.64 -2.77 -5.71
C ASN A 28 16.74 -3.81 -5.01
N ILE A 29 16.29 -3.51 -3.80
CA ILE A 29 15.37 -4.37 -3.05
C ILE A 29 13.97 -4.09 -3.55
N LEU A 30 13.47 -4.94 -4.44
CA LEU A 30 12.15 -4.82 -5.03
C LEU A 30 11.24 -5.93 -4.50
N PRO A 31 9.98 -5.62 -4.13
CA PRO A 31 9.01 -6.66 -3.83
C PRO A 31 8.57 -7.36 -5.10
N ASP A 32 8.37 -8.67 -5.04
CA ASP A 32 7.56 -9.40 -6.02
C ASP A 32 6.09 -8.98 -5.86
N VAL A 33 5.49 -8.51 -6.96
CA VAL A 33 4.13 -7.96 -6.96
C VAL A 33 3.30 -8.54 -8.10
N GLU A 34 2.01 -8.72 -7.82
CA GLU A 34 0.97 -9.02 -8.81
C GLU A 34 0.09 -7.77 -8.96
N MET A 35 0.17 -7.13 -10.12
CA MET A 35 -0.60 -5.92 -10.41
C MET A 35 -2.06 -6.28 -10.72
N ILE A 36 -3.01 -5.66 -10.03
CA ILE A 36 -4.45 -5.89 -10.23
C ILE A 36 -5.16 -4.58 -10.56
N SER A 37 -6.29 -4.70 -11.26
CA SER A 37 -7.21 -3.60 -11.52
C SER A 37 -8.21 -3.40 -10.38
N MET A 38 -8.80 -2.21 -10.30
CA MET A 38 -9.73 -1.86 -9.24
C MET A 38 -11.00 -2.73 -9.23
N ASP A 39 -11.49 -3.13 -10.41
CA ASP A 39 -12.64 -4.04 -10.55
C ASP A 39 -12.35 -5.48 -10.07
N TYR A 40 -11.08 -5.86 -9.99
CA TYR A 40 -10.64 -7.19 -9.54
C TYR A 40 -10.42 -7.28 -8.03
N VAL A 41 -10.57 -6.18 -7.28
CA VAL A 41 -10.21 -6.12 -5.85
C VAL A 41 -10.91 -7.16 -4.99
N ASN A 42 -12.21 -7.41 -5.23
CA ASN A 42 -12.98 -8.36 -4.43
C ASN A 42 -12.46 -9.80 -4.62
N THR A 43 -12.16 -10.19 -5.85
CA THR A 43 -11.58 -11.49 -6.16
C THR A 43 -10.15 -11.61 -5.58
N ALA A 44 -9.36 -10.54 -5.63
CA ALA A 44 -8.04 -10.53 -5.01
C ALA A 44 -8.10 -10.71 -3.48
N MET A 45 -9.10 -10.15 -2.80
CA MET A 45 -9.31 -10.34 -1.36
C MET A 45 -9.66 -11.80 -1.02
N GLU A 46 -10.47 -12.47 -1.84
CA GLU A 46 -10.77 -13.90 -1.67
C GLU A 46 -9.54 -14.79 -1.86
N ARG A 47 -8.69 -14.46 -2.86
CA ARG A 47 -7.42 -15.15 -3.10
C ARG A 47 -6.43 -14.94 -1.95
N LEU A 48 -6.34 -13.71 -1.44
CA LEU A 48 -5.48 -13.37 -0.30
C LEU A 48 -5.86 -14.19 0.95
N ALA A 49 -7.16 -14.36 1.22
CA ALA A 49 -7.64 -15.19 2.33
C ALA A 49 -7.26 -16.67 2.17
N LYS A 50 -7.10 -17.15 0.92
CA LYS A 50 -6.64 -18.51 0.60
C LYS A 50 -5.11 -18.63 0.47
N ALA A 51 -4.37 -17.54 0.74
CA ALA A 51 -2.93 -17.43 0.50
C ALA A 51 -2.50 -17.69 -0.97
N ASP A 52 -3.43 -17.53 -1.91
CA ASP A 52 -3.18 -17.68 -3.36
C ASP A 52 -2.69 -16.34 -3.96
N VAL A 53 -1.46 -15.97 -3.61
CA VAL A 53 -0.83 -14.73 -4.10
C VAL A 53 0.68 -14.93 -4.22
N LYS A 54 1.29 -14.34 -5.26
CA LYS A 54 2.75 -14.24 -5.34
C LYS A 54 3.26 -13.10 -4.43
N TYR A 55 3.23 -13.35 -3.13
CA TYR A 55 3.67 -12.47 -2.04
C TYR A 55 2.85 -11.18 -1.82
N ARG A 56 2.61 -10.34 -2.84
CA ARG A 56 1.87 -9.07 -2.69
C ARG A 56 0.99 -8.75 -3.90
N PHE A 57 -0.21 -8.25 -3.62
CA PHE A 57 -1.03 -7.55 -4.61
C PHE A 57 -0.75 -6.05 -4.59
N VAL A 58 -0.74 -5.42 -5.76
CA VAL A 58 -0.68 -3.95 -5.92
C VAL A 58 -1.79 -3.52 -6.86
N ILE A 59 -2.64 -2.59 -6.42
CA ILE A 59 -3.74 -2.06 -7.22
C ILE A 59 -3.23 -0.90 -8.08
N ASP A 60 -3.38 -0.97 -9.40
CA ASP A 60 -3.08 0.14 -10.31
C ASP A 60 -4.26 1.12 -10.35
N ILE A 61 -4.29 2.05 -9.40
CA ILE A 61 -5.36 3.05 -9.30
C ILE A 61 -5.32 4.03 -10.49
N GLY A 62 -4.13 4.41 -10.95
CA GLY A 62 -3.97 5.44 -11.99
C GLY A 62 -4.56 5.04 -13.34
N LYS A 63 -4.52 3.74 -13.69
CA LYS A 63 -5.05 3.25 -14.96
C LYS A 63 -6.48 2.70 -14.87
N THR A 64 -6.93 2.27 -13.69
CA THR A 64 -8.13 1.42 -13.58
C THR A 64 -9.28 2.05 -12.81
N LEU A 65 -9.08 3.22 -12.20
CA LEU A 65 -10.16 4.00 -11.60
C LEU A 65 -10.98 4.70 -12.69
N LYS A 66 -12.27 4.35 -12.79
CA LYS A 66 -13.21 5.06 -13.68
C LYS A 66 -13.54 6.42 -13.07
N LYS A 67 -13.48 7.48 -13.88
CA LYS A 67 -13.80 8.87 -13.44
C LYS A 67 -15.23 9.02 -12.89
N GLU A 68 -16.11 8.10 -13.25
CA GLU A 68 -17.50 8.01 -12.81
C GLU A 68 -17.63 7.72 -11.31
N ASP A 69 -16.71 6.90 -10.77
CA ASP A 69 -16.68 6.45 -9.38
C ASP A 69 -15.85 7.39 -8.48
N ALA A 70 -15.19 8.39 -9.08
CA ALA A 70 -14.43 9.40 -8.36
C ALA A 70 -15.37 10.46 -7.76
N VAL A 71 -16.06 10.10 -6.67
CA VAL A 71 -16.89 11.01 -5.82
C VAL A 71 -16.09 12.23 -5.30
N ILE A 72 -14.78 12.26 -5.52
CA ILE A 72 -13.85 13.31 -5.09
C ILE A 72 -14.05 14.63 -5.85
N HIS A 73 -14.74 14.64 -7.01
CA HIS A 73 -15.00 15.89 -7.73
C HIS A 73 -15.96 16.84 -7.01
N GLN A 74 -16.69 16.38 -5.98
CA GLN A 74 -17.59 17.21 -5.20
C GLN A 74 -17.01 17.67 -3.84
N CYS A 75 -16.00 16.98 -3.29
CA CYS A 75 -15.33 17.40 -2.05
C CYS A 75 -14.18 18.39 -2.27
N CYS A 76 -13.44 18.32 -3.39
CA CYS A 76 -12.35 19.27 -3.65
C CYS A 76 -12.82 20.70 -3.94
N GLY A 77 -14.08 20.90 -4.37
CA GLY A 77 -14.66 22.24 -4.53
C GLY A 77 -14.95 22.93 -3.20
N PHE A 78 -15.40 22.18 -2.19
CA PHE A 78 -15.82 22.76 -0.91
C PHE A 78 -14.65 23.26 -0.04
N MET A 79 -13.43 22.78 -0.28
CA MET A 79 -12.24 23.16 0.49
C MET A 79 -11.47 24.35 -0.12
N ALA A 80 -11.74 24.70 -1.38
CA ALA A 80 -11.11 25.84 -2.06
C ALA A 80 -11.82 27.18 -1.79
N ASP A 81 -13.07 27.16 -1.33
CA ASP A 81 -13.87 28.37 -1.05
C ASP A 81 -13.78 28.84 0.42
N THR A 82 -12.94 28.22 1.25
CA THR A 82 -12.76 28.61 2.68
C THR A 82 -11.28 28.78 3.08
N PHE A 83 -10.41 29.12 2.11
CA PHE A 83 -9.06 29.63 2.36
C PHE A 83 -8.75 30.82 1.46
#